data_AF-Q2WEH4-F1
#
_entry.id   AF-Q2WEH4-F1
#
_cell.length_a   1.000
_cell.length_b   1.000
_cell.length_c   1.000
_cell.angle_alpha   90.00
_cell.angle_beta   90.00
_cell.angle_gamma   90.00
#
_symmetry.space_group_name_H-M   'P 1'
#
loop_
_entity.id
_entity.type
_entity.pdbx_description
1 polymer ?
#
loop_
_entity_poly.entity_id
_entity_poly.type
_entity_poly.pdbx_seq_one_letter_code
_entity_poly.pdbx_strand_id
1 'polypeptide(L)'
;GQSVLPLPGSSSMGQAYQTGGFDTTGQIAPPGMKPRVTATLWEDEGSLCFQVEARGICVARREDNAMINGTKLLNVAGMTRGRRDGILKSEKVRHVVKIGPMHL
;
A
#
# COMPACT_ATOMS: atom_id res chain seq x y z
N GLY A 1 2.37 -60.99 -25.98
CA GLY A 1 1.36 -60.03 -26.45
C GLY A 1 0.47 -59.66 -25.29
N GLN A 2 0.38 -58.37 -24.98
CA GLN A 2 -0.87 -57.61 -24.79
C GLN A 2 -0.49 -56.21 -24.32
N SER A 3 -0.74 -55.25 -25.20
CA SER A 3 -0.58 -53.81 -25.00
C SER A 3 -1.88 -53.28 -24.39
N VAL A 4 -1.78 -52.43 -23.36
CA VAL A 4 -2.91 -51.59 -22.92
C VAL A 4 -2.44 -50.14 -22.85
N LEU A 5 -3.04 -49.33 -23.73
CA LEU A 5 -2.95 -47.86 -23.78
C LEU A 5 -4.11 -47.24 -22.94
N PRO A 6 -4.05 -45.94 -22.60
CA PRO A 6 -4.44 -45.41 -21.28
C PRO A 6 -5.88 -44.88 -21.19
N LEU A 7 -6.41 -44.78 -19.95
CA LEU A 7 -7.63 -44.05 -19.65
C LEU A 7 -7.37 -42.54 -19.47
N PRO A 8 -8.29 -41.66 -19.93
CA PRO A 8 -8.17 -40.21 -19.82
C PRO A 8 -8.76 -39.71 -18.49
N GLY A 9 -8.11 -38.71 -17.89
CA GLY A 9 -8.73 -37.86 -16.87
C GLY A 9 -8.40 -38.22 -15.42
N SER A 10 -7.20 -37.85 -15.00
CA SER A 10 -6.95 -37.44 -13.61
C SER A 10 -5.70 -36.57 -13.63
N SER A 11 -5.90 -35.31 -14.03
CA SER A 11 -4.93 -34.22 -13.83
C SER A 11 -4.78 -34.01 -12.32
N SER A 12 -3.95 -34.85 -11.71
CA SER A 12 -3.52 -34.71 -10.34
C SER A 12 -2.39 -33.69 -10.28
N MET A 13 -2.73 -32.59 -9.62
CA MET A 13 -1.86 -31.92 -8.66
C MET A 13 -0.61 -31.23 -9.23
N GLY A 14 -0.80 -29.95 -9.54
CA GLY A 14 0.30 -29.01 -9.76
C GLY A 14 -0.15 -27.56 -9.68
N GLN A 15 -1.18 -27.25 -8.87
CA GLN A 15 -1.41 -25.86 -8.46
C GLN A 15 -0.26 -25.47 -7.54
N ALA A 16 0.85 -25.02 -8.15
CA ALA A 16 1.77 -24.13 -7.50
C ALA A 16 1.03 -22.81 -7.30
N TYR A 17 0.20 -22.72 -6.26
CA TYR A 17 0.00 -21.47 -5.56
C TYR A 17 1.39 -21.10 -5.05
N GLN A 18 2.12 -20.41 -5.91
CA GLN A 18 3.27 -19.61 -5.55
C GLN A 18 2.83 -18.81 -4.35
N THR A 19 3.33 -19.22 -3.18
CA THR A 19 3.38 -18.45 -1.95
C THR A 19 4.33 -17.28 -2.20
N GLY A 20 3.99 -16.43 -3.19
CA GLY A 20 4.72 -15.24 -3.53
C GLY A 20 4.56 -14.31 -2.34
N GLY A 21 5.57 -14.31 -1.47
CA GLY A 21 5.64 -13.36 -0.37
C GLY A 21 5.38 -11.96 -0.92
N PHE A 22 4.59 -11.18 -0.17
CA PHE A 22 4.36 -9.78 -0.50
C PHE A 22 5.71 -9.11 -0.77
N ASP A 23 5.85 -8.48 -1.94
CA ASP A 23 7.03 -7.70 -2.27
C ASP A 23 7.19 -6.59 -1.23
N THR A 24 8.20 -6.71 -0.37
CA THR A 24 8.48 -5.73 0.68
C THR A 24 9.09 -4.45 0.15
N THR A 25 9.57 -4.44 -1.10
CA THR A 25 10.08 -3.23 -1.76
C THR A 25 8.95 -2.31 -2.21
N GLY A 26 7.75 -2.86 -2.41
CA GLY A 26 6.60 -2.14 -2.94
C GLY A 26 6.77 -1.68 -4.39
N GLN A 27 7.73 -2.26 -5.13
CA GLN A 27 8.00 -1.93 -6.53
C GLN A 27 7.10 -2.71 -7.50
N ILE A 28 6.64 -3.89 -7.09
CA ILE A 28 5.74 -4.74 -7.87
C ILE A 28 4.31 -4.54 -7.37
N ALA A 29 3.45 -4.02 -8.25
CA ALA A 29 2.02 -3.92 -7.95
C ALA A 29 1.44 -5.33 -7.72
N PRO A 30 0.57 -5.52 -6.71
CA PRO A 30 -0.09 -6.79 -6.48
C PRO A 30 -0.82 -7.29 -7.75
N PRO A 31 -0.82 -8.61 -8.04
CA PRO A 31 -1.52 -9.14 -9.19
C PRO A 31 -2.98 -8.68 -9.25
N GLY A 32 -3.38 -8.06 -10.37
CA GLY A 32 -4.74 -7.55 -10.56
C GLY A 32 -5.01 -6.14 -10.01
N MET A 33 -4.06 -5.51 -9.30
CA MET A 33 -4.17 -4.10 -8.88
C MET A 33 -3.38 -3.19 -9.82
N LYS A 34 -4.03 -2.13 -10.32
CA LYS A 34 -3.40 -1.00 -11.01
C LYS A 34 -3.54 0.24 -10.13
N PRO A 35 -2.69 0.41 -9.10
CA PRO A 35 -2.78 1.58 -8.22
C PRO A 35 -2.55 2.85 -9.04
N ARG A 36 -3.45 3.83 -8.90
CA ARG A 36 -3.25 5.16 -9.46
C ARG A 36 -2.39 5.96 -8.49
N VAL A 37 -1.25 6.43 -8.99
CA VAL A 37 -0.34 7.29 -8.24
C VAL A 37 -0.40 8.68 -8.85
N THR A 38 -0.59 9.70 -8.01
CA THR A 38 -0.54 11.11 -8.40
C THR A 38 0.68 11.75 -7.74
N ALA A 39 1.49 12.47 -8.49
CA ALA A 39 2.59 13.26 -7.95
C ALA A 39 2.18 14.74 -7.85
N THR A 40 2.49 15.40 -6.74
CA THR A 40 2.19 16.82 -6.53
C THR A 40 3.35 17.49 -5.78
N LEU A 41 3.77 18.66 -6.24
CA LEU A 41 4.75 19.47 -5.51
C LEU A 41 4.08 20.09 -4.27
N TRP A 42 4.67 19.88 -3.10
CA TRP A 42 4.36 20.61 -1.89
C TRP A 42 5.24 21.86 -1.85
N GLU A 43 4.67 23.00 -2.20
CA GLU A 43 5.44 24.24 -2.34
C GLU A 43 6.03 24.72 -1.00
N ASP A 44 5.27 24.63 0.10
CA ASP A 44 5.72 25.11 1.42
C ASP A 44 6.99 24.40 1.92
N GLU A 45 7.12 23.11 1.62
CA GLU A 45 8.26 22.27 2.01
C GLU A 45 9.24 22.03 0.87
N GLY A 46 8.91 22.45 -0.35
CA GLY A 46 9.72 22.25 -1.55
C GLY A 46 9.93 20.77 -1.93
N SER A 47 8.92 19.92 -1.71
CA SER A 47 9.07 18.45 -1.82
C SER A 47 7.94 17.80 -2.63
N LEU A 48 8.28 16.85 -3.49
CA LEU A 48 7.33 16.03 -4.26
C LEU A 48 6.65 14.99 -3.37
N CYS A 49 5.32 15.05 -3.35
CA CYS A 49 4.48 14.08 -2.66
C CYS A 49 3.77 13.15 -3.64
N PHE A 50 3.92 11.85 -3.41
CA PHE A 50 3.23 10.80 -4.14
C PHE A 50 2.00 10.36 -3.36
N GLN A 51 0.85 10.44 -4.00
CA GLN A 51 -0.45 10.15 -3.42
C GLN A 51 -1.04 8.90 -4.04
N VAL A 52 -1.66 8.08 -3.20
CA VAL A 52 -2.46 6.92 -3.62
C VAL A 52 -3.80 6.95 -2.89
N GLU A 53 -4.86 6.54 -3.59
CA GLU A 53 -6.18 6.41 -3.00
C GLU A 53 -6.43 4.96 -2.56
N ALA A 54 -6.82 4.79 -1.30
CA ALA A 54 -7.24 3.52 -0.74
C ALA A 54 -8.51 3.72 0.08
N ARG A 55 -9.55 2.92 -0.19
CA ARG A 55 -10.84 2.98 0.53
C ARG A 55 -11.45 4.40 0.57
N GLY A 56 -11.32 5.16 -0.53
CA GLY A 56 -11.83 6.54 -0.62
C GLY A 56 -10.99 7.59 0.12
N ILE A 57 -9.78 7.24 0.57
CA ILE A 57 -8.89 8.13 1.30
C ILE A 57 -7.55 8.23 0.57
N CYS A 58 -7.13 9.45 0.26
CA CYS A 58 -5.81 9.73 -0.30
C CYS A 58 -4.76 9.73 0.83
N VAL A 59 -3.71 8.94 0.65
CA VAL A 59 -2.52 8.92 1.52
C VAL A 59 -1.32 9.38 0.70
N ALA A 60 -0.55 10.32 1.27
CA ALA A 60 0.65 10.87 0.65
C ALA A 60 1.93 10.36 1.31
N ARG A 61 2.99 10.22 0.51
CA ARG A 61 4.37 10.02 0.93
C ARG A 61 5.26 11.05 0.23
N ARG A 62 6.13 11.72 0.98
CA ARG A 62 7.14 12.63 0.42
C ARG A 62 8.41 11.87 -0.02
N GLU A 63 9.10 12.40 -1.01
CA GLU A 63 10.27 11.81 -1.68
C GLU A 63 11.58 11.99 -0.90
N ASP A 64 11.76 13.14 -0.26
CA ASP A 64 13.03 13.60 0.32
C ASP A 64 13.43 12.84 1.60
N ASN A 65 12.45 12.54 2.47
CA ASN A 65 12.68 11.88 3.76
C ASN A 65 11.76 10.66 3.98
N ALA A 66 11.02 10.26 2.94
CA ALA A 66 10.12 9.11 2.94
C ALA A 66 8.97 9.15 3.97
N MET A 67 8.72 10.29 4.64
CA MET A 67 7.61 10.39 5.61
C MET A 67 6.25 10.28 4.91
N ILE A 68 5.27 9.81 5.68
CA ILE A 68 3.89 9.59 5.22
C ILE A 68 2.92 10.41 6.05
N ASN A 69 1.76 10.74 5.47
CA ASN A 69 0.68 11.32 6.27
C ASN A 69 0.05 10.26 7.19
N GLY A 70 0.55 10.22 8.43
CA GLY A 70 0.08 9.29 9.45
C GLY A 70 -1.42 9.43 9.76
N THR A 71 -1.99 10.64 9.69
CA THR A 71 -3.41 10.85 9.92
C THR A 71 -4.25 10.14 8.86
N LYS A 72 -3.88 10.29 7.58
CA LYS A 72 -4.59 9.64 6.47
C LYS A 72 -4.42 8.12 6.51
N LEU A 73 -3.20 7.63 6.76
CA LEU A 73 -2.94 6.19 6.84
C LEU A 73 -3.78 5.52 7.95
N LEU A 74 -3.85 6.12 9.14
CA LEU A 74 -4.64 5.57 10.24
C LEU A 74 -6.15 5.63 9.96
N ASN A 75 -6.62 6.63 9.21
CA ASN A 75 -8.01 6.66 8.74
C ASN A 75 -8.29 5.53 7.74
N VAL A 76 -7.37 5.22 6.82
CA VAL A 76 -7.48 4.05 5.90
C VAL A 76 -7.59 2.75 6.69
N ALA A 77 -6.85 2.63 7.79
CA ALA A 77 -6.90 1.48 8.70
C ALA A 77 -8.19 1.42 9.54
N GLY A 78 -9.07 2.43 9.48
CA GLY A 78 -10.31 2.49 10.23
C GLY A 78 -10.13 2.82 11.71
N MET A 79 -9.05 3.51 12.09
CA MET A 79 -8.83 3.91 13.48
C MET A 79 -9.79 5.01 13.91
N THR A 80 -10.32 4.89 15.14
CA THR A 80 -11.13 5.95 15.75
C THR A 80 -10.28 7.19 16.05
N ARG A 81 -10.91 8.36 16.12
CA ARG A 81 -10.25 9.64 16.39
C ARG A 81 -9.33 9.59 17.61
N GLY A 82 -9.86 9.16 18.76
CA GLY A 82 -9.09 9.10 20.02
C GLY A 82 -7.90 8.16 19.94
N ARG A 83 -8.07 6.98 19.33
CA ARG A 83 -6.99 5.99 19.17
C ARG A 83 -5.91 6.49 18.21
N ARG A 84 -6.31 7.07 17.07
CA ARG A 84 -5.42 7.69 16.09
C ARG A 84 -4.58 8.79 16.74
N ASP A 85 -5.22 9.71 17.46
CA ASP A 85 -4.53 10.84 18.09
C ASP A 85 -3.54 10.34 19.17
N GLY A 86 -3.85 9.24 19.85
CA GLY A 86 -2.92 8.54 20.74
C GLY A 86 -1.69 8.00 20.00
N ILE A 87 -1.89 7.26 18.91
CA ILE A 87 -0.81 6.68 18.09
C ILE A 87 0.10 7.76 17.52
N LEU A 88 -0.47 8.83 16.95
CA LEU A 88 0.29 9.95 16.39
C LEU A 88 1.07 10.75 17.45
N LYS A 89 0.58 10.78 18.70
CA LYS A 89 1.30 11.40 19.81
C LYS A 89 2.43 10.54 20.33
N SER A 90 2.28 9.21 20.29
CA SER A 90 3.31 8.26 20.71
C SER A 90 4.40 8.01 19.66
N GLU A 91 4.18 8.40 18.41
CA GLU A 91 5.16 8.25 17.34
C GLU A 91 6.42 9.08 17.63
N LYS A 92 7.58 8.42 17.64
CA LYS A 92 8.87 9.05 18.02
C LYS A 92 9.40 9.92 16.89
N VAL A 93 9.28 9.44 15.65
CA VAL A 93 9.73 10.15 14.45
C VAL A 93 8.51 10.74 13.75
N ARG A 94 8.20 11.99 14.08
CA ARG A 94 7.02 12.69 13.56
C ARG A 94 7.32 14.15 13.26
N HIS A 95 6.68 14.65 12.21
CA HIS A 95 6.69 16.04 11.81
C HIS A 95 5.23 16.48 11.72
N VAL A 96 4.84 17.47 12.51
CA VAL A 96 3.44 17.89 12.66
C VAL A 96 3.20 19.16 11.86
N VAL A 97 2.46 19.00 10.77
CA VAL A 97 2.02 20.08 9.89
C VAL A 97 0.64 20.56 10.37
N LYS A 98 0.53 21.84 10.74
CA LYS A 98 -0.73 22.44 11.20
C LYS A 98 -1.58 22.98 10.05
N ILE A 99 -0.92 23.48 9.02
CA ILE A 99 -1.52 24.08 7.83
C ILE A 99 -0.80 23.45 6.65
N GLY A 100 -1.55 22.78 5.78
CA GLY A 100 -1.03 22.14 4.58
C GLY A 100 -2.16 21.74 3.65
N PRO A 101 -1.84 21.31 2.43
CA PRO A 101 -2.84 20.89 1.46
C PRO A 101 -3.70 19.76 2.03
N MET A 102 -5.03 19.83 1.88
CA MET A 102 -5.97 18.86 2.46
C MET A 102 -5.76 17.40 2.03
N HIS A 103 -5.03 17.22 0.93
CA HIS A 103 -4.74 15.96 0.26
C HIS A 103 -3.29 15.49 0.44
N LEU A 104 -2.47 16.27 1.15
CA LEU A 104 -1.16 15.86 1.65
C LEU A 104 -1.23 15.41 3.10
#